data_AF-A0A854QFK2-F1
#
_entry.id   AF-A0A854QFK2-F1
#
_cell.length_a   1.000
_cell.length_b   1.000
_cell.length_c   1.000
_cell.angle_alpha   90.00
_cell.angle_beta   90.00
_cell.angle_gamma   90.00
#
_symmetry.space_group_name_H-M   'P 1'
#
loop_
_entity.id
_entity.type
_entity.pdbx_description
1 polymer ?
#
loop_
_entity_poly.entity_id
_entity_poly.type
_entity_poly.pdbx_seq_one_letter_code
_entity_poly.pdbx_strand_id
1 'polypeptide(L)'
;MVMPTKVSQADENTHSTVKEMALNADNATVLTADVAPVVLGAGGKPLPPPYKSTGNEALDTLAFLHMLEQLKIQKRSGWIREGVKQAESISDHMCRMALMAMMLPNSSERPLDIPRCVMMALVHDLAEAYVGDITPVEGVPSHVKHRLEEQAMDTFLNEMLGGKGNKDARERFRSLWDEYEARETPESRLVKDLDRIELALQAVEYERSQDIQTLAPFFKGSIPNLEHPVTRQWAATLMEERRQLWTSRGRAHEELGDLEA
;
A
#
# COMPACT_ATOMS: atom_id res chain seq x y z
N MET A 1 -2.02 63.98 -35.43
CA MET A 1 -3.00 63.79 -34.35
C MET A 1 -3.63 62.42 -34.59
N VAL A 2 -3.07 61.39 -33.95
CA VAL A 2 -3.26 59.98 -34.30
C VAL A 2 -4.26 59.34 -33.33
N MET A 3 -5.14 58.53 -33.91
CA MET A 3 -6.31 57.87 -33.31
C MET A 3 -5.97 56.98 -32.10
N PRO A 4 -6.88 56.83 -31.11
CA PRO A 4 -6.74 55.81 -30.08
C PRO A 4 -7.39 54.48 -30.49
N THR A 5 -6.62 53.41 -30.30
CA THR A 5 -6.96 52.02 -30.59
C THR A 5 -7.88 51.43 -29.51
N LYS A 6 -8.95 50.76 -29.93
CA LYS A 6 -9.79 49.89 -29.08
C LYS A 6 -9.01 48.62 -28.71
N VAL A 7 -9.02 48.24 -27.44
CA VAL A 7 -8.70 46.88 -26.99
C VAL A 7 -10.00 46.25 -26.52
N SER A 8 -10.38 45.14 -27.13
CA SER A 8 -11.57 44.36 -26.80
C SER A 8 -11.30 43.37 -25.67
N GLN A 9 -12.36 43.10 -24.91
CA GLN A 9 -12.48 42.02 -23.94
C GLN A 9 -12.17 40.66 -24.57
N ALA A 10 -11.50 39.79 -23.81
CA ALA A 10 -11.45 38.36 -24.07
C ALA A 10 -11.76 37.65 -22.75
N ASP A 11 -12.78 36.80 -22.84
CA ASP A 11 -13.53 36.17 -21.77
C ASP A 11 -12.78 35.08 -21.00
N GLU A 12 -13.20 34.97 -19.74
CA GLU A 12 -13.03 33.84 -18.83
C GLU A 12 -13.58 32.54 -19.46
N ASN A 13 -12.73 31.51 -19.62
CA ASN A 13 -13.10 30.09 -19.43
C ASN A 13 -11.92 29.15 -19.75
N THR A 14 -11.14 28.80 -18.74
CA THR A 14 -10.23 27.64 -18.81
C THR A 14 -10.15 26.96 -17.45
N HIS A 15 -11.22 26.30 -17.02
CA HIS A 15 -11.17 25.27 -15.98
C HIS A 15 -12.39 24.35 -16.08
N SER A 16 -12.44 23.47 -17.10
CA SER A 16 -13.40 22.36 -17.13
C SER A 16 -13.09 21.36 -18.25
N THR A 17 -11.95 20.66 -18.20
CA THR A 17 -11.75 19.48 -19.07
C THR A 17 -10.65 18.54 -18.55
N VAL A 18 -10.84 17.94 -17.37
CA VAL A 18 -10.07 16.73 -16.95
C VAL A 18 -10.95 15.71 -16.20
N LYS A 19 -12.28 15.78 -16.33
CA LYS A 19 -13.20 14.87 -15.62
C LYS A 19 -14.16 14.21 -16.61
N GLU A 20 -13.64 13.31 -17.44
CA GLU A 20 -14.43 12.26 -18.11
C GLU A 20 -13.51 11.33 -18.91
N MET A 21 -12.84 10.41 -18.22
CA MET A 21 -12.34 9.18 -18.82
C MET A 21 -12.55 8.04 -17.82
N ALA A 22 -13.82 7.66 -17.64
CA ALA A 22 -14.21 6.41 -17.00
C ALA A 22 -15.25 5.73 -17.90
N LEU A 23 -14.76 4.78 -18.70
CA LEU A 23 -15.38 3.51 -19.08
C LEU A 23 -16.91 3.49 -19.27
N ASN A 24 -17.38 3.80 -20.48
CA ASN A 24 -18.61 3.21 -21.02
C ASN A 24 -18.21 2.00 -21.89
N ALA A 25 -18.39 0.79 -21.36
CA ALA A 25 -18.43 -0.41 -22.17
C ALA A 25 -19.88 -0.57 -22.66
N ASP A 26 -20.15 -0.20 -23.91
CA ASP A 26 -21.18 -0.77 -24.81
C ASP A 26 -21.43 0.14 -26.02
N ASN A 27 -20.60 0.02 -27.08
CA ASN A 27 -21.04 -0.06 -28.50
C ASN A 27 -19.87 -0.09 -29.52
N ALA A 28 -19.80 -1.20 -30.24
CA ALA A 28 -19.37 -1.45 -31.63
C ALA A 28 -18.17 -0.72 -32.30
N THR A 29 -17.11 -1.51 -32.50
CA THR A 29 -16.41 -1.82 -33.77
C THR A 29 -15.83 -0.68 -34.64
N VAL A 30 -14.51 -0.45 -34.54
CA VAL A 30 -13.63 -0.13 -35.68
C VAL A 30 -12.26 -0.78 -35.45
N LEU A 31 -11.74 -1.43 -36.51
CA LEU A 31 -10.47 -2.14 -36.59
C LEU A 31 -9.27 -1.24 -36.24
N THR A 32 -8.59 -1.52 -35.14
CA THR A 32 -7.20 -1.13 -34.90
C THR A 32 -6.47 -2.31 -34.26
N ALA A 33 -5.23 -2.55 -34.68
CA ALA A 33 -4.38 -3.69 -34.32
C ALA A 33 -4.46 -4.10 -32.83
N ASP A 34 -4.42 -5.41 -32.58
CA ASP A 34 -4.31 -6.06 -31.26
C ASP A 34 -3.14 -5.49 -30.45
N VAL A 35 -3.36 -4.36 -29.79
CA VAL A 35 -2.51 -3.90 -28.70
C VAL A 35 -3.20 -4.40 -27.44
N ALA A 36 -2.60 -5.40 -26.80
CA ALA A 36 -3.09 -5.89 -25.52
C ALA A 36 -3.30 -4.69 -24.57
N PRO A 37 -4.42 -4.63 -23.83
CA PRO A 37 -4.74 -3.49 -22.99
C PRO A 37 -3.60 -3.25 -21.98
N VAL A 38 -3.14 -2.00 -21.90
CA VAL A 38 -2.09 -1.61 -20.95
C VAL A 38 -2.64 -1.75 -19.54
N VAL A 39 -2.06 -2.65 -18.76
CA VAL A 39 -2.41 -2.85 -17.35
C VAL A 39 -1.63 -1.83 -16.51
N LEU A 40 -2.33 -1.12 -15.63
CA LEU A 40 -1.74 -0.08 -14.78
C LEU A 40 -1.56 -0.58 -13.35
N GLY A 41 -0.42 -0.27 -12.75
CA GLY A 41 -0.13 -0.42 -11.33
C GLY A 41 -0.23 0.90 -10.58
N ALA A 42 0.47 0.98 -9.45
CA ALA A 42 0.49 2.16 -8.58
C ALA A 42 0.88 3.46 -9.32
N GLY A 43 0.15 4.52 -9.02
CA GLY A 43 0.26 5.84 -9.64
C GLY A 43 -0.18 5.86 -11.11
N GLY A 44 -0.96 4.87 -11.56
CA GLY A 44 -1.40 4.76 -12.96
C GLY A 44 -0.28 4.45 -13.94
N LYS A 45 0.83 3.87 -13.46
CA LYS A 45 1.99 3.53 -14.30
C LYS A 45 1.76 2.21 -15.04
N PRO A 46 2.11 2.11 -16.33
CA PRO A 46 2.09 0.83 -17.04
C PRO A 46 2.96 -0.20 -16.35
N LEU A 47 2.40 -1.39 -16.11
CA LEU A 47 3.17 -2.52 -15.60
C LEU A 47 4.08 -3.07 -16.71
N PRO A 48 5.35 -3.40 -16.40
CA PRO A 48 6.20 -4.10 -17.35
C PRO A 48 5.61 -5.49 -17.64
N PRO A 49 5.93 -6.12 -18.79
CA PRO A 49 5.44 -7.48 -19.07
C PRO A 49 5.79 -8.45 -17.92
N PRO A 50 4.90 -9.38 -17.54
CA PRO A 50 5.19 -10.38 -16.54
C PRO A 50 6.42 -11.21 -16.93
N TYR A 51 7.22 -11.58 -15.95
CA TYR A 51 8.38 -12.44 -16.14
C TYR A 51 7.96 -13.81 -16.71
N LYS A 52 8.81 -14.37 -17.57
CA LYS A 52 8.65 -15.72 -18.11
C LYS A 52 9.88 -16.54 -17.79
N SER A 53 9.66 -17.73 -17.23
CA SER A 53 10.74 -18.65 -16.86
C SER A 53 11.68 -18.91 -18.03
N THR A 54 12.97 -18.91 -17.74
CA THR A 54 14.02 -19.29 -18.71
C THR A 54 14.19 -20.81 -18.82
N GLY A 55 13.52 -21.58 -17.96
CA GLY A 55 13.74 -23.02 -17.78
C GLY A 55 15.00 -23.35 -16.98
N ASN A 56 15.75 -22.34 -16.53
CA ASN A 56 16.91 -22.49 -15.65
C ASN A 56 16.57 -22.01 -14.24
N GLU A 57 16.39 -22.96 -13.33
CA GLU A 57 15.96 -22.70 -11.95
C GLU A 57 16.83 -21.67 -11.21
N ALA A 58 18.15 -21.68 -11.41
CA ALA A 58 19.04 -20.74 -10.73
C ALA A 58 18.88 -19.31 -11.28
N LEU A 59 18.71 -19.15 -12.59
CA LEU A 59 18.48 -17.83 -13.20
C LEU A 59 17.11 -17.27 -12.84
N ASP A 60 16.08 -18.12 -12.85
CA ASP A 60 14.71 -17.74 -12.50
C ASP A 60 14.63 -17.34 -11.01
N THR A 61 15.29 -18.10 -10.12
CA THR A 61 15.39 -17.75 -8.69
C THR A 61 16.12 -16.42 -8.50
N LEU A 62 17.21 -16.19 -9.24
CA LEU A 62 17.94 -14.92 -9.16
C LEU A 62 17.06 -13.75 -9.63
N ALA A 63 16.20 -13.95 -10.64
CA ALA A 63 15.23 -12.95 -11.06
C ALA A 63 14.23 -12.61 -9.95
N PHE A 64 13.76 -13.60 -9.18
CA PHE A 64 12.95 -13.35 -7.98
C PHE A 64 13.72 -12.50 -6.95
N LEU A 65 14.98 -12.83 -6.66
CA LEU A 65 15.79 -12.06 -5.70
C LEU A 65 16.01 -10.61 -6.16
N HIS A 66 16.20 -10.37 -7.46
CA HIS A 66 16.24 -9.02 -8.01
C HIS A 66 14.87 -8.31 -7.92
N MET A 67 13.77 -9.03 -8.09
CA MET A 67 12.43 -8.48 -7.91
C MET A 67 12.21 -7.99 -6.46
N LEU A 68 12.72 -8.70 -5.46
CA LEU A 68 12.64 -8.28 -4.05
C LEU A 68 13.30 -6.92 -3.77
N GLU A 69 14.27 -6.50 -4.58
CA GLU A 69 14.89 -5.17 -4.46
C GLU A 69 13.86 -4.05 -4.64
N GLN A 70 12.82 -4.27 -5.44
CA GLN A 70 11.78 -3.26 -5.69
C GLN A 70 11.06 -2.87 -4.40
N LEU A 71 10.93 -3.76 -3.41
CA LEU A 71 10.35 -3.42 -2.10
C LEU A 71 11.19 -2.41 -1.31
N LYS A 72 12.51 -2.33 -1.57
CA LYS A 72 13.42 -1.35 -0.94
C LYS A 72 13.37 0.01 -1.62
N ILE A 73 13.15 -0.01 -2.94
CA ILE A 73 13.16 1.18 -3.79
C ILE A 73 11.81 1.90 -3.74
N GLN A 74 10.73 1.14 -3.84
CA GLN A 74 9.37 1.67 -3.86
C GLN A 74 9.00 2.25 -2.49
N LYS A 75 8.63 3.53 -2.51
CA LYS A 75 8.19 4.26 -1.33
C LYS A 75 6.69 4.09 -1.17
N ARG A 76 6.23 4.02 0.08
CA ARG A 76 4.80 3.96 0.40
C ARG A 76 4.09 5.19 -0.16
N SER A 77 3.23 4.96 -1.15
CA SER A 77 2.59 5.95 -2.01
C SER A 77 1.73 6.94 -1.22
N GLY A 78 1.12 6.48 -0.12
CA GLY A 78 0.34 7.33 0.79
C GLY A 78 1.16 8.50 1.32
N TRP A 79 2.37 8.24 1.80
CA TRP A 79 3.26 9.28 2.35
C TRP A 79 3.73 10.27 1.29
N ILE A 80 4.09 9.76 0.11
CA ILE A 80 4.54 10.60 -1.01
C ILE A 80 3.45 11.61 -1.40
N ARG A 81 2.18 11.19 -1.44
CA ARG A 81 1.06 12.06 -1.77
C ARG A 81 0.85 13.18 -0.74
N GLU A 82 1.00 12.88 0.55
CA GLU A 82 0.91 13.89 1.61
C GLU A 82 2.18 14.73 1.76
N GLY A 83 3.13 14.63 0.81
CA GLY A 83 4.32 15.47 0.76
C GLY A 83 5.38 15.11 1.81
N VAL A 84 5.31 13.92 2.41
CA VAL A 84 6.34 13.42 3.33
C VAL A 84 7.67 13.31 2.59
N LYS A 85 8.71 13.94 3.16
CA LYS A 85 10.06 13.86 2.63
C LYS A 85 10.71 12.56 3.09
N GLN A 86 11.45 11.90 2.19
CA GLN A 86 12.16 10.65 2.49
C GLN A 86 11.24 9.60 3.14
N ALA A 87 10.09 9.37 2.50
CA ALA A 87 9.15 8.34 2.92
C ALA A 87 9.84 6.97 2.98
N GLU A 88 9.34 6.13 3.89
CA GLU A 88 9.77 4.75 4.06
C GLU A 88 9.49 3.93 2.81
N SER A 89 10.26 2.86 2.63
CA SER A 89 9.99 1.85 1.62
C SER A 89 8.96 0.82 2.11
N ILE A 90 8.39 0.05 1.19
CA ILE A 90 7.49 -1.07 1.55
C ILE A 90 8.23 -2.07 2.44
N SER A 91 9.51 -2.32 2.17
CA SER A 91 10.31 -3.22 3.01
C SER A 91 10.57 -2.69 4.43
N ASP A 92 10.63 -1.37 4.63
CA ASP A 92 10.76 -0.77 5.97
C ASP A 92 9.51 -1.04 6.81
N HIS A 93 8.34 -0.82 6.21
CA HIS A 93 7.02 -1.11 6.78
C HIS A 93 6.91 -2.59 7.21
N MET A 94 7.14 -3.53 6.29
CA MET A 94 7.09 -4.97 6.57
C MET A 94 8.10 -5.39 7.65
N CYS A 95 9.29 -4.78 7.67
CA CYS A 95 10.33 -5.06 8.66
C CYS A 95 9.86 -4.68 10.07
N ARG A 96 9.31 -3.48 10.26
CA ARG A 96 8.81 -3.06 11.57
C ARG A 96 7.61 -3.88 12.00
N MET A 97 6.70 -4.22 11.09
CA MET A 97 5.59 -5.15 11.40
C MET A 97 6.08 -6.51 11.91
N ALA A 98 7.10 -7.08 11.27
CA ALA A 98 7.68 -8.36 11.68
C ALA A 98 8.27 -8.28 13.10
N LEU A 99 8.94 -7.18 13.44
CA LEU A 99 9.44 -6.93 14.81
C LEU A 99 8.28 -6.75 15.80
N MET A 100 7.22 -6.04 15.42
CA MET A 100 6.03 -5.87 16.24
C MET A 100 5.35 -7.22 16.53
N ALA A 101 5.24 -8.11 15.54
CA ALA A 101 4.69 -9.45 15.71
C ALA A 101 5.41 -10.24 16.81
N MET A 102 6.74 -10.10 16.92
CA MET A 102 7.54 -10.76 17.96
C MET A 102 7.29 -10.23 19.37
N MET A 103 6.74 -9.02 19.51
CA MET A 103 6.45 -8.39 20.80
C MET A 103 5.11 -8.84 21.39
N LEU A 104 4.25 -9.51 20.61
CA LEU A 104 2.91 -9.89 21.06
C LEU A 104 3.02 -11.03 22.07
N PRO A 105 2.35 -10.90 23.24
CA PRO A 105 2.34 -11.98 24.21
C PRO A 105 1.53 -13.15 23.67
N ASN A 106 2.15 -14.32 23.60
CA ASN A 106 1.43 -15.56 23.36
C ASN A 106 0.79 -15.99 24.69
N SER A 107 -0.55 -15.99 24.76
CA SER A 107 -1.27 -16.41 25.97
C SER A 107 -2.07 -17.68 25.69
N SER A 108 -2.32 -18.48 26.73
CA SER A 108 -3.14 -19.70 26.59
C SER A 108 -4.58 -19.41 26.16
N GLU A 109 -5.07 -18.19 26.40
CA GLU A 109 -6.42 -17.74 26.00
C GLU A 109 -6.50 -17.29 24.55
N ARG A 110 -5.38 -16.85 23.97
CA ARG A 110 -5.23 -16.46 22.56
C ARG A 110 -3.91 -17.02 22.03
N PRO A 111 -3.86 -18.35 21.79
CA PRO A 111 -2.65 -18.96 21.25
C PRO A 111 -2.42 -18.40 19.84
N LEU A 112 -1.18 -17.97 19.59
CA LEU A 112 -0.75 -17.44 18.31
C LEU A 112 0.53 -18.16 17.88
N ASP A 113 0.61 -18.52 16.60
CA ASP A 113 1.87 -18.90 15.97
C ASP A 113 2.66 -17.62 15.58
N ILE A 114 3.47 -17.12 16.53
CA ILE A 114 4.28 -15.92 16.33
C ILE A 114 5.25 -16.06 15.15
N PRO A 115 6.00 -17.18 14.97
CA PRO A 115 6.78 -17.39 13.75
C PRO A 115 5.95 -17.25 12.47
N ARG A 116 4.73 -17.77 12.42
CA ARG A 116 3.83 -17.60 11.27
C ARG A 116 3.44 -16.13 11.05
N CYS A 117 3.11 -15.39 12.11
CA CYS A 117 2.82 -13.95 12.02
C CYS A 117 4.00 -13.16 11.46
N VAL A 118 5.23 -13.45 11.91
CA VAL A 118 6.46 -12.82 11.43
C VAL A 118 6.67 -13.09 9.94
N MET A 119 6.54 -14.35 9.52
CA MET A 119 6.67 -14.72 8.11
C MET A 119 5.58 -14.08 7.24
N MET A 120 4.34 -14.01 7.74
CA MET A 120 3.22 -13.39 7.03
C MET A 120 3.42 -11.89 6.86
N ALA A 121 3.88 -11.17 7.90
CA ALA A 121 4.19 -9.75 7.81
C ALA A 121 5.24 -9.45 6.70
N LEU A 122 6.21 -10.34 6.50
CA LEU A 122 7.24 -10.20 5.46
C LEU A 122 6.76 -10.58 4.05
N VAL A 123 5.57 -11.17 3.90
CA VAL A 123 5.04 -11.69 2.63
C VAL A 123 3.80 -10.94 2.17
N HIS A 124 3.04 -10.31 3.06
CA HIS A 124 1.72 -9.78 2.73
C HIS A 124 1.73 -8.77 1.57
N ASP A 125 2.68 -7.83 1.56
CA ASP A 125 2.86 -6.83 0.50
C ASP A 125 3.90 -7.26 -0.56
N LEU A 126 4.25 -8.56 -0.63
CA LEU A 126 5.27 -9.05 -1.58
C LEU A 126 4.90 -8.74 -3.03
N ALA A 127 3.62 -8.82 -3.37
CA ALA A 127 3.09 -8.50 -4.70
C ALA A 127 3.38 -7.05 -5.13
N GLU A 128 3.48 -6.13 -4.17
CA GLU A 128 3.77 -4.72 -4.42
C GLU A 128 5.14 -4.51 -5.03
N ALA A 129 6.07 -5.49 -4.93
CA ALA A 129 7.35 -5.47 -5.66
C ALA A 129 7.15 -5.28 -7.17
N TYR A 130 6.01 -5.71 -7.72
CA TYR A 130 5.68 -5.58 -9.13
C TYR A 130 4.53 -4.59 -9.38
N VAL A 131 3.44 -4.67 -8.60
CA VAL A 131 2.27 -3.80 -8.84
C VAL A 131 2.42 -2.38 -8.27
N GLY A 132 3.35 -2.20 -7.35
CA GLY A 132 3.52 -0.99 -6.52
C GLY A 132 2.46 -0.85 -5.43
N ASP A 133 2.68 0.08 -4.50
CA ASP A 133 1.74 0.39 -3.41
C ASP A 133 0.53 1.17 -3.96
N ILE A 134 -0.54 0.44 -4.32
CA ILE A 134 -1.81 0.99 -4.82
C ILE A 134 -2.66 1.44 -3.63
N THR A 135 -2.89 2.75 -3.54
CA THR A 135 -3.64 3.37 -2.43
C THR A 135 -5.13 3.57 -2.74
N PRO A 136 -6.01 3.67 -1.73
CA PRO A 136 -7.45 3.86 -1.94
C PRO A 136 -7.83 5.10 -2.78
N VAL A 137 -7.03 6.17 -2.74
CA VAL A 137 -7.30 7.43 -3.47
C VAL A 137 -7.13 7.27 -4.98
N GLU A 138 -6.40 6.25 -5.43
CA GLU A 138 -6.25 5.95 -6.86
C GLU A 138 -7.53 5.41 -7.48
N GLY A 139 -8.55 5.08 -6.66
CA GLY A 139 -9.87 4.67 -7.14
C GLY A 139 -9.88 3.31 -7.83
N VAL A 140 -8.79 2.54 -7.76
CA VAL A 140 -8.72 1.16 -8.25
C VAL A 140 -9.67 0.31 -7.40
N PRO A 141 -10.68 -0.35 -7.99
CA PRO A 141 -11.58 -1.20 -7.23
C PRO A 141 -10.82 -2.33 -6.53
N SER A 142 -11.21 -2.67 -5.29
CA SER A 142 -10.51 -3.67 -4.48
C SER A 142 -10.34 -5.03 -5.19
N HIS A 143 -11.33 -5.49 -5.96
CA HIS A 143 -11.23 -6.74 -6.72
C HIS A 143 -10.23 -6.66 -7.89
N VAL A 144 -10.03 -5.47 -8.47
CA VAL A 144 -9.02 -5.25 -9.50
C VAL A 144 -7.63 -5.25 -8.87
N LYS A 145 -7.44 -4.53 -7.75
CA LYS A 145 -6.19 -4.54 -6.98
C LYS A 145 -5.80 -5.97 -6.60
N HIS A 146 -6.70 -6.72 -5.98
CA HIS A 146 -6.47 -8.10 -5.59
C HIS A 146 -6.08 -8.99 -6.76
N ARG A 147 -6.76 -8.86 -7.91
CA ARG A 147 -6.41 -9.61 -9.13
C ARG A 147 -5.01 -9.28 -9.64
N LEU A 148 -4.60 -8.02 -9.60
CA LEU A 148 -3.24 -7.61 -10.02
C LEU A 148 -2.19 -8.21 -9.09
N GLU A 149 -2.44 -8.18 -7.79
CA GLU A 149 -1.54 -8.74 -6.78
C GLU A 149 -1.45 -10.26 -6.89
N GLU A 150 -2.58 -10.93 -7.10
CA GLU A 150 -2.64 -12.38 -7.35
C GLU A 150 -1.82 -12.76 -8.60
N GLN A 151 -1.95 -12.01 -9.70
CA GLN A 151 -1.17 -12.23 -10.92
C GLN A 151 0.34 -12.03 -10.70
N ALA A 152 0.72 -11.04 -9.88
CA ALA A 152 2.12 -10.82 -9.51
C ALA A 152 2.65 -12.01 -8.69
N MET A 153 1.89 -12.44 -7.67
CA MET A 153 2.23 -13.62 -6.87
C MET A 153 2.35 -14.88 -7.72
N ASP A 154 1.41 -15.12 -8.64
CA ASP A 154 1.47 -16.26 -9.55
C ASP A 154 2.72 -16.22 -10.44
N THR A 155 3.13 -15.04 -10.90
CA THR A 155 4.37 -14.88 -11.67
C THR A 155 5.59 -15.21 -10.80
N PHE A 156 5.67 -14.68 -9.58
CA PHE A 156 6.78 -14.96 -8.67
C PHE A 156 6.89 -16.45 -8.35
N LEU A 157 5.75 -17.08 -8.07
CA LEU A 157 5.68 -18.44 -7.58
C LEU A 157 5.81 -19.48 -8.70
N ASN A 158 5.19 -19.27 -9.85
CA ASN A 158 5.15 -20.27 -10.92
C ASN A 158 6.24 -20.06 -11.98
N GLU A 159 6.68 -18.82 -12.22
CA GLU A 159 7.69 -18.53 -13.24
C GLU A 159 9.08 -18.36 -12.62
N MET A 160 9.21 -17.54 -11.57
CA MET A 160 10.53 -17.29 -10.95
C MET A 160 10.94 -18.40 -9.96
N LEU A 161 9.99 -18.91 -9.17
CA LEU A 161 10.19 -20.00 -8.22
C LEU A 161 9.56 -21.33 -8.68
N GLY A 162 9.30 -21.47 -9.98
CA GLY A 162 8.64 -22.64 -10.58
C GLY A 162 9.42 -23.95 -10.45
N GLY A 163 10.74 -23.86 -10.32
CA GLY A 163 11.65 -25.00 -10.22
C GLY A 163 11.38 -25.95 -9.05
N LYS A 164 11.82 -27.21 -9.19
CA LYS A 164 11.57 -28.26 -8.19
C LYS A 164 12.27 -27.97 -6.87
N GLY A 165 13.45 -27.36 -6.90
CA GLY A 165 14.21 -27.03 -5.68
C GLY A 165 13.53 -25.97 -4.81
N ASN A 166 12.63 -25.16 -5.39
CA ASN A 166 11.93 -24.07 -4.70
C ASN A 166 10.54 -24.46 -4.17
N LYS A 167 10.13 -25.73 -4.31
CA LYS A 167 8.77 -26.20 -3.96
C LYS A 167 8.31 -25.72 -2.58
N ASP A 168 9.11 -25.97 -1.54
CA ASP A 168 8.73 -25.67 -0.16
C ASP A 168 8.63 -24.14 0.08
N ALA A 169 9.51 -23.35 -0.55
CA ALA A 169 9.46 -21.89 -0.46
C ALA A 169 8.21 -21.35 -1.16
N ARG A 170 7.91 -21.87 -2.35
CA ARG A 170 6.71 -21.52 -3.13
C ARG A 170 5.43 -21.79 -2.35
N GLU A 171 5.29 -22.99 -1.80
CA GLU A 171 4.12 -23.38 -1.00
C GLU A 171 3.98 -22.52 0.26
N ARG A 172 5.09 -22.20 0.92
CA ARG A 172 5.08 -21.31 2.09
C ARG A 172 4.63 -19.90 1.74
N PHE A 173 5.18 -19.28 0.70
CA PHE A 173 4.79 -17.94 0.29
C PHE A 173 3.33 -17.87 -0.13
N ARG A 174 2.86 -18.85 -0.94
CA ARG A 174 1.45 -18.92 -1.33
C ARG A 174 0.54 -19.02 -0.10
N SER A 175 0.83 -19.96 0.80
CA SER A 175 0.02 -20.18 1.99
C SER A 175 -0.06 -18.94 2.90
N LEU A 176 1.04 -18.21 3.08
CA LEU A 176 1.06 -17.00 3.92
C LEU A 176 0.30 -15.85 3.27
N TRP A 177 0.47 -15.64 1.97
CA TRP A 177 -0.22 -14.58 1.24
C TRP A 177 -1.73 -14.83 1.18
N ASP A 178 -2.15 -16.06 0.85
CA ASP A 178 -3.57 -16.46 0.86
C ASP A 178 -4.23 -16.25 2.21
N GLU A 179 -3.55 -16.66 3.27
CA GLU A 179 -4.09 -16.54 4.61
C GLU A 179 -4.26 -15.07 5.02
N TYR A 180 -3.28 -14.21 4.71
CA TYR A 180 -3.38 -12.78 4.94
C TYR A 180 -4.56 -12.17 4.18
N GLU A 181 -4.73 -12.49 2.90
CA GLU A 181 -5.80 -11.94 2.06
C GLU A 181 -7.19 -12.39 2.54
N ALA A 182 -7.33 -13.66 2.94
CA ALA A 182 -8.57 -14.23 3.44
C ALA A 182 -9.02 -13.60 4.77
N ARG A 183 -8.07 -13.25 5.66
CA ARG A 183 -8.32 -12.64 6.98
C ARG A 183 -9.21 -13.49 7.90
N GLU A 184 -9.09 -14.81 7.81
CA GLU A 184 -9.94 -15.74 8.56
C GLU A 184 -9.27 -16.31 9.82
N THR A 185 -7.94 -16.37 9.86
CA THR A 185 -7.17 -16.94 10.99
C THR A 185 -6.87 -15.88 12.06
N PRO A 186 -6.64 -16.29 13.32
CA PRO A 186 -6.14 -15.38 14.35
C PRO A 186 -4.85 -14.64 13.94
N GLU A 187 -3.93 -15.35 13.29
CA GLU A 187 -2.66 -14.82 12.78
C GLU A 187 -2.88 -13.76 11.70
N SER A 188 -3.69 -14.03 10.67
CA SER A 188 -3.94 -13.05 9.59
C SER A 188 -4.65 -11.80 10.08
N ARG A 189 -5.63 -11.96 10.99
CA ARG A 189 -6.32 -10.82 11.62
C ARG A 189 -5.36 -10.00 12.47
N LEU A 190 -4.47 -10.64 13.23
CA LEU A 190 -3.43 -9.95 13.98
C LEU A 190 -2.46 -9.20 13.05
N VAL A 191 -1.95 -9.84 11.99
CA VAL A 191 -1.01 -9.19 11.06
C VAL A 191 -1.70 -8.02 10.35
N LYS A 192 -3.00 -8.08 10.08
CA LYS A 192 -3.77 -6.93 9.58
C LYS A 192 -3.88 -5.79 10.59
N ASP A 193 -4.03 -6.12 11.87
CA ASP A 193 -3.96 -5.12 12.93
C ASP A 193 -2.56 -4.48 13.02
N LEU A 194 -1.49 -5.27 12.85
CA LEU A 194 -0.12 -4.77 12.84
C LEU A 194 0.11 -3.80 11.68
N ASP A 195 -0.35 -4.13 10.46
CA ASP A 195 -0.31 -3.22 9.31
C ASP A 195 -0.97 -1.86 9.63
N ARG A 196 -2.17 -1.90 10.22
CA ARG A 196 -2.90 -0.69 10.61
C ARG A 196 -2.20 0.14 11.69
N ILE A 197 -1.72 -0.49 12.76
CA ILE A 197 -1.09 0.26 13.86
C ILE A 197 0.32 0.73 13.48
N GLU A 198 1.03 0.01 12.63
CA GLU A 198 2.33 0.41 12.09
C GLU A 198 2.18 1.67 11.23
N LEU A 199 1.17 1.71 10.34
CA LEU A 199 0.82 2.88 9.54
C LEU A 199 0.55 4.12 10.42
N ALA A 200 -0.27 3.96 11.46
CA ALA A 200 -0.60 5.04 12.38
C ALA A 200 0.62 5.51 13.19
N LEU A 201 1.46 4.58 13.63
CA LEU A 201 2.70 4.88 14.34
C LEU A 201 3.64 5.70 13.45
N GLN A 202 3.81 5.29 12.19
CA GLN A 202 4.64 6.03 11.23
C GLN A 202 4.12 7.43 10.96
N ALA A 203 2.79 7.61 10.89
CA ALA A 203 2.18 8.93 10.75
C ALA A 203 2.58 9.85 11.91
N VAL A 204 2.57 9.36 13.16
CA VAL A 204 3.03 10.16 14.31
C VAL A 204 4.53 10.49 14.20
N GLU A 205 5.37 9.54 13.77
CA GLU A 205 6.80 9.80 13.57
C GLU A 205 7.05 10.90 12.53
N TYR A 206 6.29 10.90 11.42
CA TYR A 206 6.38 11.95 10.42
C TYR A 206 5.80 13.28 10.89
N GLU A 207 4.65 13.27 11.54
CA GLU A 207 4.09 14.49 12.15
C GLU A 207 5.08 15.10 13.15
N ARG A 208 5.82 14.29 13.91
CA ARG A 208 6.81 14.75 14.89
C ARG A 208 8.07 15.32 14.22
N SER A 209 8.61 14.63 13.22
CA SER A 209 9.92 14.94 12.63
C SER A 209 9.87 15.92 11.46
N GLN A 210 8.70 16.14 10.86
CA GLN A 210 8.54 16.98 9.67
C GLN A 210 7.48 18.06 9.89
N ASP A 211 7.61 19.15 9.13
CA ASP A 211 6.62 20.22 9.10
C ASP A 211 5.44 19.82 8.20
N ILE A 212 4.59 18.94 8.73
CA ILE A 212 3.39 18.42 8.06
C ILE A 212 2.16 18.99 8.78
N GLN A 213 1.18 19.45 8.00
CA GLN A 213 -0.03 20.04 8.56
C GLN A 213 -0.85 19.01 9.34
N THR A 214 -1.17 17.87 8.73
CA THR A 214 -1.93 16.77 9.33
C THR A 214 -1.74 15.47 8.53
N LEU A 215 -1.68 14.34 9.23
CA LEU A 215 -1.80 13.00 8.64
C LEU A 215 -3.05 12.27 9.18
N ALA A 216 -4.05 13.01 9.67
CA ALA A 216 -5.28 12.47 10.25
C ALA A 216 -6.00 11.38 9.41
N PRO A 217 -6.05 11.44 8.06
CA PRO A 217 -6.68 10.40 7.26
C PRO A 217 -6.11 8.99 7.49
N PHE A 218 -4.82 8.87 7.82
CA PHE A 218 -4.17 7.59 8.10
C PHE A 218 -4.64 6.94 9.40
N PHE A 219 -5.19 7.72 10.34
CA PHE A 219 -5.73 7.22 11.61
C PHE A 219 -7.18 6.77 11.46
N LYS A 220 -8.00 7.51 10.70
CA LYS A 220 -9.43 7.22 10.49
C LYS A 220 -9.66 5.83 9.88
N GLY A 221 -8.83 5.46 8.90
CA GLY A 221 -8.92 4.16 8.22
C GLY A 221 -8.31 2.99 9.01
N SER A 222 -7.48 3.26 10.02
CA SER A 222 -6.67 2.24 10.71
C SER A 222 -7.17 1.96 12.13
N ILE A 223 -7.12 2.96 13.01
CA ILE A 223 -7.31 2.82 14.46
C ILE A 223 -8.67 2.22 14.84
N PRO A 224 -9.82 2.69 14.27
CA PRO A 224 -11.12 2.14 14.63
C PRO A 224 -11.32 0.67 14.25
N ASN A 225 -10.51 0.17 13.30
CA ASN A 225 -10.65 -1.18 12.75
C ASN A 225 -9.78 -2.22 13.46
N LEU A 226 -9.01 -1.82 14.49
CA LEU A 226 -8.20 -2.76 15.26
C LEU A 226 -9.09 -3.72 16.05
N GLU A 227 -8.69 -4.98 16.15
CA GLU A 227 -9.48 -6.05 16.75
C GLU A 227 -8.82 -6.63 18.01
N HIS A 228 -7.50 -6.83 17.96
CA HIS A 228 -6.74 -7.46 19.02
C HIS A 228 -6.59 -6.53 20.24
N PRO A 229 -6.80 -7.00 21.49
CA PRO A 229 -6.75 -6.12 22.66
C PRO A 229 -5.42 -5.40 22.86
N VAL A 230 -4.30 -6.06 22.55
CA VAL A 230 -2.96 -5.46 22.71
C VAL A 230 -2.73 -4.35 21.68
N THR A 231 -3.13 -4.54 20.42
CA THR A 231 -2.96 -3.52 19.37
C THR A 231 -3.88 -2.32 19.63
N ARG A 232 -5.09 -2.56 20.15
CA ARG A 232 -5.99 -1.49 20.66
C ARG A 232 -5.37 -0.71 21.81
N GLN A 233 -4.69 -1.38 22.73
CA GLN A 233 -4.00 -0.71 23.83
C GLN A 233 -2.84 0.16 23.31
N TRP A 234 -2.04 -0.35 22.38
CA TRP A 234 -0.97 0.43 21.73
C TRP A 234 -1.54 1.64 21.00
N ALA A 235 -2.61 1.46 20.24
CA ALA A 235 -3.33 2.53 19.56
C ALA A 235 -3.83 3.61 20.52
N ALA A 236 -4.43 3.24 21.65
CA ALA A 236 -4.91 4.21 22.63
C ALA A 236 -3.76 5.07 23.19
N THR A 237 -2.62 4.45 23.50
CA THR A 237 -1.42 5.14 23.95
C THR A 237 -0.84 6.05 22.87
N LEU A 238 -0.76 5.57 21.62
CA LEU A 238 -0.27 6.34 20.48
C LEU A 238 -1.15 7.57 20.20
N MET A 239 -2.48 7.42 20.29
CA MET A 239 -3.40 8.54 20.10
C MET A 239 -3.28 9.59 21.21
N GLU A 240 -2.99 9.18 22.45
CA GLU A 240 -2.67 10.12 23.53
C GLU A 240 -1.35 10.85 23.27
N GLU A 241 -0.32 10.14 22.79
CA GLU A 241 0.95 10.75 22.42
C GLU A 241 0.80 11.78 21.29
N ARG A 242 0.02 11.44 20.25
CA ARG A 242 -0.31 12.38 19.18
C ARG A 242 -1.05 13.60 19.72
N ARG A 243 -2.02 13.42 20.61
CA ARG A 243 -2.75 14.54 21.24
C ARG A 243 -1.83 15.49 21.99
N GLN A 244 -0.87 14.94 22.73
CA GLN A 244 0.13 15.74 23.43
C GLN A 244 1.04 16.50 22.47
N LEU A 245 1.48 15.85 21.38
CA LEU A 245 2.26 16.50 20.32
C LEU A 245 1.51 17.70 19.73
N TRP A 246 0.24 17.54 19.36
CA TRP A 246 -0.56 18.62 18.77
C TRP A 246 -0.90 19.73 19.78
N THR A 247 -1.15 19.36 21.03
CA THR A 247 -1.33 20.33 22.13
C THR A 247 -0.08 21.18 22.35
N SER A 248 1.11 20.55 22.33
CA SER A 248 2.39 21.27 22.47
C SER A 248 2.65 22.28 21.35
N ARG A 249 2.01 22.11 20.20
CA ARG A 249 2.03 23.03 19.05
C ARG A 249 0.99 24.14 19.13
N GLY A 250 0.10 24.12 20.13
CA GLY A 250 -1.05 25.03 20.21
C GLY A 250 -2.17 24.71 19.22
N ARG A 251 -2.15 23.52 18.60
CA ARG A 251 -3.06 23.11 17.50
C ARG A 251 -4.04 22.00 17.91
N ALA A 252 -4.36 21.86 19.20
CA ALA A 252 -5.23 20.80 19.71
C ALA A 252 -6.63 20.76 19.05
N HIS A 253 -7.18 21.93 18.71
CA HIS A 253 -8.49 22.04 18.06
C HIS A 253 -8.49 21.52 16.61
N GLU A 254 -7.37 21.68 15.90
CA GLU A 254 -7.19 21.19 14.53
C GLU A 254 -7.13 19.67 14.51
N GLU A 255 -6.43 19.08 15.48
CA GLU A 255 -6.36 17.63 15.63
C GLU A 255 -7.75 16.97 15.76
N LEU A 256 -8.60 17.55 16.61
CA LEU A 256 -9.97 17.08 16.85
C LEU A 256 -10.82 17.22 15.57
N GLY A 257 -10.81 18.41 14.95
CA GLY A 257 -11.56 18.64 13.72
C GLY A 257 -11.11 17.72 12.59
N ASP A 258 -9.81 17.50 12.46
CA ASP A 258 -9.25 16.63 11.43
C ASP A 258 -9.61 15.16 11.62
N LEU A 259 -9.83 14.69 12.85
CA LEU A 259 -10.26 13.31 13.13
C LEU A 259 -11.77 13.11 12.97
N GLU A 260 -12.56 14.17 13.11
CA GLU A 260 -14.04 14.13 13.03
C GLU A 260 -14.60 14.41 11.63
N ALA A 261 -13.84 15.08 10.76
CA ALA A 261 -14.23 15.41 9.38
C ALA A 261 -14.36 14.20 8.43
#